data_AF-V5TYX2-F1
#
_entry.id   AF-V5TYX2-F1
#
_cell.length_a   1.000
_cell.length_b   1.000
_cell.length_c   1.000
_cell.angle_alpha   90.00
_cell.angle_beta   90.00
_cell.angle_gamma   90.00
#
_symmetry.space_group_name_H-M   'P 1'
#
loop_
_entity.id
_entity.type
_entity.pdbx_description
1 polymer ?
#
loop_
_entity_poly.entity_id
_entity_poly.type
_entity_poly.pdbx_seq_one_letter_code
_entity_poly.pdbx_strand_id
1 'polypeptide(L)'
;MDDDEKNTVALTDGNRGNPNTLIISESGLYTLILRCRDAVTPGTIPYRFRKWVTAEVLPQIRRTGRYVREEISPADKAQKVVASFMPAILEAMKSETAKTYNYPARASYYEHIHNADGVRGLTQQSNLNSLLQELTRDGHDVSAALAEWTSMCNYITSVKRCMDEISTHAAFIVSQADIH
;
A
#
# COMPACT_ATOMS: atom_id res chain seq x y z
N MET A 1 5.47 -63.69 2.31
CA MET A 1 4.56 -62.83 1.52
C MET A 1 3.96 -63.81 0.57
N ASP A 2 2.67 -64.09 0.76
CA ASP A 2 1.99 -65.13 0.00
C ASP A 2 1.67 -64.60 -1.41
N ASP A 3 1.64 -65.53 -2.36
CA ASP A 3 1.70 -65.27 -3.80
C ASP A 3 0.40 -64.61 -4.34
N ASP A 4 -0.65 -64.57 -3.53
CA ASP A 4 -1.94 -63.93 -3.79
C ASP A 4 -1.94 -62.41 -3.54
N GLU A 5 -0.92 -61.86 -2.86
CA GLU A 5 -0.76 -60.42 -2.61
C GLU A 5 0.01 -59.68 -3.73
N LYS A 6 0.42 -60.37 -4.80
CA LYS A 6 1.10 -59.77 -5.96
C LYS A 6 0.37 -60.11 -7.27
N ASN A 7 -0.45 -59.19 -7.74
CA ASN A 7 -1.01 -59.31 -9.08
C ASN A 7 0.01 -58.80 -10.12
N THR A 8 0.65 -59.71 -10.85
CA THR A 8 1.45 -59.37 -12.04
C THR A 8 0.51 -59.36 -13.24
N VAL A 9 -0.18 -58.24 -13.47
CA VAL A 9 -0.98 -58.10 -14.70
C VAL A 9 0.00 -57.89 -15.85
N ALA A 10 0.17 -58.91 -16.68
CA ALA A 10 0.82 -58.77 -17.97
C ALA A 10 -0.10 -57.93 -18.87
N LEU A 11 0.13 -56.62 -18.88
CA LEU A 11 -0.47 -55.71 -19.87
C LEU A 11 0.20 -55.96 -21.22
N THR A 12 -0.37 -56.87 -22.00
CA THR A 12 -0.18 -56.92 -23.46
C THR A 12 -1.07 -55.87 -24.12
N ASP A 13 -0.74 -54.59 -23.92
CA ASP A 13 -1.06 -53.54 -24.88
C ASP A 13 0.01 -52.44 -24.81
N GLY A 14 0.44 -51.98 -25.97
CA GLY A 14 1.70 -51.29 -26.17
C GLY A 14 1.75 -49.89 -25.54
N ASN A 15 2.55 -49.73 -24.49
CA ASN A 15 3.56 -48.67 -24.41
C ASN A 15 4.52 -48.92 -23.24
N ARG A 16 5.84 -48.83 -23.50
CA ARG A 16 6.94 -49.05 -22.55
C ARG A 16 6.94 -48.01 -21.42
N GLY A 17 6.07 -48.17 -20.44
CA GLY A 17 6.13 -47.51 -19.14
C GLY A 17 6.68 -48.49 -18.10
N ASN A 18 7.55 -48.01 -17.21
CA ASN A 18 8.23 -48.77 -16.16
C ASN A 18 7.33 -49.86 -15.51
N PRO A 19 7.64 -51.16 -15.63
CA PRO A 19 6.81 -52.26 -15.11
C PRO A 19 6.77 -52.36 -13.58
N ASN A 20 7.47 -51.48 -12.86
CA ASN A 20 7.53 -51.47 -11.39
C ASN A 20 6.52 -50.52 -10.73
N THR A 21 5.29 -50.45 -11.23
CA THR A 21 4.22 -49.75 -10.50
C THR A 21 3.56 -50.74 -9.54
N LEU A 22 3.98 -50.73 -8.27
CA LEU A 22 3.35 -51.53 -7.22
C LEU A 22 1.96 -50.96 -6.93
N ILE A 23 0.92 -51.52 -7.56
CA ILE A 23 -0.47 -51.23 -7.22
C ILE A 23 -0.83 -52.12 -6.02
N ILE A 24 -0.90 -51.53 -4.84
CA ILE A 24 -1.23 -52.23 -3.59
C ILE A 24 -2.71 -52.00 -3.28
N SER A 25 -3.45 -53.07 -2.97
CA SER A 25 -4.84 -52.98 -2.51
C SER A 25 -4.94 -52.27 -1.16
N GLU A 26 -6.14 -51.82 -0.76
CA GLU A 26 -6.34 -51.22 0.56
C GLU A 26 -5.87 -52.17 1.68
N SER A 27 -6.16 -53.47 1.55
CA SER A 27 -5.65 -54.50 2.47
C SER A 27 -4.12 -54.59 2.47
N GLY A 28 -3.48 -54.57 1.31
CA GLY A 28 -2.02 -54.58 1.19
C GLY A 28 -1.36 -53.31 1.75
N LEU A 29 -2.01 -52.15 1.65
CA LEU A 29 -1.55 -50.91 2.24
C LEU A 29 -1.54 -51.01 3.78
N TYR A 30 -2.60 -51.57 4.38
CA TYR A 30 -2.61 -51.84 5.81
C TYR A 30 -1.56 -52.86 6.22
N THR A 31 -1.38 -53.95 5.46
CA THR A 31 -0.31 -54.93 5.71
C THR A 31 1.07 -54.26 5.73
N LEU A 32 1.33 -53.33 4.81
CA LEU A 32 2.58 -52.58 4.74
C LEU A 32 2.77 -51.64 5.93
N ILE A 33 1.72 -50.89 6.30
CA ILE A 33 1.74 -49.95 7.43
C ILE A 33 1.89 -50.70 8.76
N LEU A 34 1.23 -51.85 8.93
CA LEU A 34 1.29 -52.66 10.14
C LEU A 34 2.64 -53.38 10.30
N ARG A 35 3.32 -53.71 9.20
CA ARG A 35 4.70 -54.23 9.23
C ARG A 35 5.76 -53.14 9.45
N CYS A 36 5.42 -51.87 9.24
CA CYS A 36 6.33 -50.76 9.51
C CYS A 36 6.48 -50.57 11.03
N ARG A 37 7.64 -50.97 11.58
CA ARG A 37 7.95 -50.80 13.00
C ARG A 37 7.87 -49.35 13.47
N ASP A 38 8.15 -48.40 12.58
CA ASP A 38 8.09 -46.97 12.90
C ASP A 38 6.66 -46.42 12.93
N ALA A 39 5.67 -47.12 12.36
CA ALA A 39 4.28 -46.68 12.35
C ALA A 39 3.60 -46.79 13.73
N VAL A 40 4.23 -47.47 14.70
CA VAL A 40 3.78 -47.53 16.10
C VAL A 40 4.55 -46.58 17.02
N THR A 41 5.61 -45.94 16.54
CA THR A 41 6.45 -45.02 17.33
C THR A 41 5.93 -43.59 17.23
N PRO A 42 5.46 -42.96 18.33
CA PRO A 42 5.00 -41.57 18.30
C PRO A 42 6.08 -40.60 17.79
N GLY A 43 5.67 -39.61 17.00
CA GLY A 43 6.57 -38.58 16.45
C GLY A 43 7.18 -38.91 15.10
N THR A 44 7.15 -40.16 14.65
CA THR A 44 7.64 -40.53 13.31
C THR A 44 6.63 -40.15 12.22
N ILE A 45 7.11 -39.96 10.98
CA ILE A 45 6.25 -39.69 9.81
C ILE A 45 5.26 -40.85 9.57
N PRO A 46 5.67 -42.14 9.60
CA PRO A 46 4.74 -43.26 9.42
C PRO A 46 3.64 -43.33 10.49
N TYR A 47 3.95 -42.99 11.74
CA TYR A 47 2.95 -42.94 12.81
C TYR A 47 1.89 -41.86 12.56
N ARG A 48 2.32 -40.65 12.17
CA ARG A 48 1.40 -39.54 11.86
C ARG A 48 0.52 -39.87 10.66
N PHE A 49 1.10 -40.46 9.61
CA PHE A 49 0.36 -40.89 8.42
C PHE A 49 -0.69 -41.93 8.76
N ARG A 50 -0.31 -43.01 9.47
CA ARG A 50 -1.26 -44.03 9.92
C ARG A 50 -2.41 -43.43 10.74
N LYS A 51 -2.10 -42.54 11.70
CA LYS A 51 -3.11 -41.89 12.54
C LYS A 51 -4.05 -41.00 11.73
N TRP A 52 -3.52 -40.20 10.81
CA TRP A 52 -4.33 -39.32 9.95
C TRP A 52 -5.25 -40.13 9.02
N VAL A 53 -4.70 -41.15 8.35
CA VAL A 53 -5.48 -42.01 7.45
C VAL A 53 -6.60 -42.74 8.20
N THR A 54 -6.30 -43.32 9.37
CA THR A 54 -7.27 -44.11 10.16
C THR A 54 -8.29 -43.27 10.92
N ALA A 55 -7.93 -42.07 11.39
CA ALA A 55 -8.82 -41.23 12.18
C ALA A 55 -9.66 -40.27 11.32
N GLU A 56 -9.15 -39.82 10.18
CA GLU A 56 -9.76 -38.75 9.39
C GLU A 56 -10.15 -39.22 7.99
N VAL A 57 -9.19 -39.70 7.20
CA VAL A 57 -9.39 -39.98 5.76
C VAL A 57 -10.38 -41.11 5.54
N LEU A 58 -10.14 -42.28 6.13
CA LEU A 58 -10.97 -43.46 5.91
C LEU A 58 -12.38 -43.29 6.49
N PRO A 59 -12.58 -42.75 7.71
CA PRO A 59 -13.91 -42.47 8.20
C PRO A 59 -14.69 -41.49 7.32
N GLN A 60 -14.02 -40.50 6.69
CA GLN A 60 -14.66 -39.62 5.73
C GLN A 60 -15.07 -40.38 4.47
N ILE A 61 -14.12 -41.05 3.79
CA ILE A 61 -14.39 -41.80 2.55
C ILE A 61 -15.51 -42.84 2.76
N ARG A 62 -15.51 -43.57 3.88
CA ARG A 62 -16.57 -44.56 4.18
C ARG A 62 -17.96 -43.93 4.36
N ARG A 63 -18.04 -42.69 4.83
CA ARG A 63 -19.32 -41.98 5.04
C ARG A 63 -19.80 -41.25 3.79
N THR A 64 -18.89 -40.63 3.04
CA THR A 64 -19.21 -39.66 1.98
C THR A 64 -18.80 -40.12 0.57
N GLY A 65 -18.07 -41.21 0.46
CA GLY A 65 -17.48 -41.69 -0.81
C GLY A 65 -16.27 -40.90 -1.29
N ARG A 66 -15.82 -39.84 -0.58
CA ARG A 66 -14.67 -39.02 -0.96
C ARG A 66 -13.99 -38.36 0.24
N TYR A 67 -12.69 -38.09 0.14
CA TYR A 67 -12.00 -37.24 1.12
C TYR A 67 -12.05 -35.78 0.65
N VAL A 68 -12.50 -34.88 1.52
CA VAL A 68 -12.43 -33.43 1.30
C VAL A 68 -11.63 -32.84 2.45
N ARG A 69 -10.44 -32.33 2.14
CA ARG A 69 -9.68 -31.54 3.11
C ARG A 69 -10.49 -30.28 3.37
N GLU A 70 -10.83 -29.98 4.63
CA GLU A 70 -11.64 -28.81 5.00
C GLU A 70 -11.13 -27.56 4.27
N GLU A 71 -11.90 -27.14 3.26
CA GLU A 71 -11.70 -25.85 2.66
C GLU A 71 -12.23 -24.82 3.64
N ILE A 72 -11.40 -23.82 3.92
CA ILE A 72 -11.77 -22.65 4.70
C ILE A 72 -13.14 -22.16 4.20
N SER A 73 -14.12 -22.12 5.11
CA SER A 73 -15.48 -21.69 4.80
C SER A 73 -15.46 -20.36 4.03
N PRO A 74 -16.37 -20.13 3.07
CA PRO A 74 -16.50 -18.81 2.43
C PRO A 74 -16.60 -17.66 3.44
N ALA A 75 -17.20 -17.90 4.61
CA ALA A 75 -17.28 -16.93 5.71
C ALA A 75 -15.90 -16.62 6.32
N ASP A 76 -15.07 -17.64 6.54
CA ASP A 76 -13.71 -17.48 7.08
C ASP A 76 -12.76 -16.84 6.06
N LYS A 77 -12.95 -17.13 4.77
CA LYS A 77 -12.24 -16.44 3.68
C LYS A 77 -12.58 -14.95 3.67
N ALA A 78 -13.86 -14.60 3.77
CA ALA A 78 -14.31 -13.21 3.84
C ALA A 78 -13.78 -12.48 5.09
N GLN A 79 -13.83 -13.14 6.26
CA GLN A 79 -13.31 -12.58 7.51
C GLN A 79 -11.81 -12.29 7.42
N LYS A 80 -11.04 -13.19 6.79
CA LYS A 80 -9.60 -13.04 6.60
C LYS A 80 -9.26 -11.90 5.64
N VAL A 81 -10.04 -11.74 4.57
CA VAL A 81 -9.93 -10.59 3.65
C VAL A 81 -10.18 -9.30 4.43
N VAL A 82 -11.32 -9.17 5.10
CA VAL A 82 -11.66 -7.96 5.89
C VAL A 82 -10.58 -7.64 6.92
N ALA A 83 -10.12 -8.64 7.68
CA ALA A 83 -9.06 -8.45 8.68
C ALA A 83 -7.74 -7.99 8.07
N SER A 84 -7.40 -8.45 6.86
CA SER A 84 -6.16 -8.05 6.17
C SER A 84 -6.20 -6.61 5.65
N PHE A 85 -7.37 -6.12 5.25
CA PHE A 85 -7.53 -4.76 4.70
C PHE A 85 -7.91 -3.70 5.75
N MET A 86 -8.50 -4.11 6.89
CA MET A 86 -8.92 -3.22 7.98
C MET A 86 -7.86 -2.20 8.44
N PRO A 87 -6.57 -2.56 8.64
CA PRO A 87 -5.56 -1.60 9.07
C PRO A 87 -5.35 -0.46 8.07
N ALA A 88 -5.26 -0.78 6.77
CA ALA A 88 -5.07 0.20 5.70
C ALA A 88 -6.29 1.13 5.55
N ILE A 89 -7.51 0.60 5.70
CA ILE A 89 -8.73 1.39 5.71
C ILE A 89 -8.74 2.35 6.91
N LEU A 90 -8.39 1.86 8.10
CA LEU A 90 -8.35 2.67 9.32
C LEU A 90 -7.27 3.76 9.25
N GLU A 91 -6.14 3.47 8.59
CA GLU A 91 -5.05 4.42 8.35
C GLU A 91 -5.46 5.49 7.33
N ALA A 92 -6.11 5.10 6.23
CA ALA A 92 -6.68 6.03 5.26
C ALA A 92 -7.73 6.96 5.91
N MET A 93 -8.63 6.40 6.74
CA MET A 93 -9.62 7.16 7.49
C MET A 93 -9.01 8.13 8.51
N LYS A 94 -7.84 7.80 9.09
CA LYS A 94 -7.10 8.72 9.98
C LYS A 94 -6.38 9.81 9.20
N SER A 95 -5.89 9.48 8.00
CA SER A 95 -5.19 10.44 7.13
C SER A 95 -6.13 11.48 6.49
N GLU A 96 -7.42 11.16 6.35
CA GLU A 96 -8.43 12.02 5.72
C GLU A 96 -9.23 12.92 6.71
N THR A 97 -8.62 13.33 7.83
CA THR A 97 -9.07 14.59 8.46
C THR A 97 -8.43 15.76 7.70
N ALA A 98 -8.88 15.97 6.45
CA ALA A 98 -8.39 17.02 5.57
C ALA A 98 -8.48 18.38 6.29
N LYS A 99 -7.33 18.85 6.77
CA LYS A 99 -7.23 20.13 7.46
C LYS A 99 -7.65 21.21 6.46
N THR A 100 -8.73 21.91 6.78
CA THR A 100 -9.29 22.94 5.88
C THR A 100 -8.59 24.27 6.16
N TYR A 101 -7.82 24.76 5.19
CA TYR A 101 -7.15 26.05 5.27
C TYR A 101 -8.10 27.15 4.79
N ASN A 102 -8.41 28.13 5.65
CA ASN A 102 -9.34 29.22 5.33
C ASN A 102 -8.66 30.58 5.41
N TYR A 103 -8.50 31.23 4.25
CA TYR A 103 -7.82 32.52 4.10
C TYR A 103 -8.66 33.49 3.24
N PRO A 104 -9.83 33.94 3.73
CA PRO A 104 -10.73 34.77 2.94
C PRO A 104 -10.09 36.14 2.63
N ALA A 105 -10.31 36.64 1.42
CA ALA A 105 -9.94 38.00 1.06
C ALA A 105 -10.81 39.00 1.86
N ARG A 106 -10.19 40.09 2.34
CA ARG A 106 -10.94 41.19 2.99
C ARG A 106 -11.81 41.90 1.95
N ALA A 107 -12.91 42.51 2.36
CA ALA A 107 -13.84 43.20 1.45
C ALA A 107 -13.15 44.29 0.60
N SER A 108 -12.15 44.98 1.15
CA SER A 108 -11.36 46.02 0.48
C SER A 108 -10.16 45.48 -0.33
N TYR A 109 -9.99 44.16 -0.44
CA TYR A 109 -8.82 43.54 -1.09
C TYR A 109 -8.66 43.99 -2.54
N TYR A 110 -9.74 43.95 -3.33
CA TYR A 110 -9.73 44.31 -4.74
C TYR A 110 -9.43 45.79 -5.01
N GLU A 111 -9.77 46.68 -4.08
CA GLU A 111 -9.45 48.11 -4.21
C GLU A 111 -7.96 48.41 -4.01
N HIS A 112 -7.27 47.55 -3.25
CA HIS A 112 -5.89 47.81 -2.84
C HIS A 112 -4.86 47.03 -3.66
N ILE A 113 -5.15 45.82 -4.15
CA ILE A 113 -4.15 45.01 -4.88
C ILE A 113 -3.72 45.59 -6.24
N HIS A 114 -4.49 46.51 -6.82
CA HIS A 114 -4.19 47.10 -8.12
C HIS A 114 -3.33 48.37 -8.05
N ASN A 115 -2.97 48.82 -6.84
CA ASN A 115 -2.07 49.95 -6.64
C ASN A 115 -0.71 49.50 -6.10
N ALA A 116 0.31 50.33 -6.30
CA ALA A 116 1.69 50.01 -5.92
C ALA A 116 1.83 49.73 -4.41
N ASP A 117 1.03 50.38 -3.56
CA ASP A 117 1.06 50.19 -2.12
C ASP A 117 0.45 48.86 -1.67
N GLY A 118 -0.61 48.39 -2.32
CA GLY A 118 -1.19 47.08 -2.03
C GLY A 118 -0.34 45.94 -2.57
N VAL A 119 0.25 46.08 -3.76
CA VAL A 119 1.24 45.11 -4.27
C VAL A 119 2.45 45.02 -3.32
N ARG A 120 2.90 46.15 -2.78
CA ARG A 120 3.93 46.17 -1.72
C ARG A 120 3.44 45.51 -0.43
N GLY A 121 2.19 45.75 -0.04
CA GLY A 121 1.59 45.13 1.14
C GLY A 121 1.65 43.60 1.10
N LEU A 122 1.55 43.00 -0.10
CA LEU A 122 1.66 41.54 -0.28
C LEU A 122 3.03 40.98 0.10
N THR A 123 4.11 41.74 -0.04
CA THR A 123 5.45 41.25 0.36
C THR A 123 5.63 41.24 1.88
N GLN A 124 4.82 42.01 2.62
CA GLN A 124 4.87 42.09 4.07
C GLN A 124 3.85 41.15 4.73
N GLN A 125 2.61 41.15 4.24
CA GLN A 125 1.53 40.33 4.79
C GLN A 125 0.65 39.81 3.65
N SER A 126 0.75 38.51 3.38
CA SER A 126 0.00 37.82 2.33
C SER A 126 -0.63 36.55 2.86
N ASN A 127 -1.91 36.37 2.57
CA ASN A 127 -2.65 35.14 2.82
C ASN A 127 -1.95 33.92 2.20
N LEU A 128 -1.32 34.10 1.04
CA LEU A 128 -0.57 33.03 0.36
C LEU A 128 0.67 32.62 1.18
N ASN A 129 1.43 33.58 1.71
CA ASN A 129 2.58 33.26 2.56
C ASN A 129 2.15 32.57 3.85
N SER A 130 1.06 33.03 4.47
CA SER A 130 0.50 32.39 5.67
C SER A 130 0.07 30.94 5.40
N LEU A 131 -0.61 30.69 4.28
CA LEU A 131 -0.98 29.34 3.84
C LEU A 131 0.24 28.45 3.63
N LEU A 132 1.26 28.92 2.88
CA LEU A 132 2.47 28.16 2.62
C LEU A 132 3.20 27.80 3.91
N GLN A 133 3.29 28.74 4.86
CA GLN A 133 3.90 28.48 6.18
C GLN A 133 3.09 27.46 7.00
N GLU A 134 1.77 27.49 6.92
CA GLU A 134 0.92 26.52 7.61
C GLU A 134 1.04 25.12 6.99
N LEU A 135 1.08 25.03 5.66
CA LEU A 135 1.35 23.79 4.94
C LEU A 135 2.73 23.21 5.29
N THR A 136 3.77 24.04 5.39
CA THR A 136 5.10 23.59 5.86
C THR A 136 5.02 23.03 7.29
N ARG A 137 4.29 23.68 8.20
CA ARG A 137 4.12 23.21 9.58
C ARG A 137 3.39 21.88 9.67
N ASP A 138 2.45 21.65 8.77
CA ASP A 138 1.67 20.42 8.67
C ASP A 138 2.43 19.29 7.93
N GLY A 139 3.67 19.52 7.53
CA GLY A 139 4.54 18.51 6.92
C GLY A 139 4.38 18.36 5.41
N HIS A 140 3.66 19.27 4.76
CA HIS A 140 3.55 19.29 3.31
C HIS A 140 4.81 19.90 2.67
N ASP A 141 5.32 19.25 1.63
CA ASP A 141 6.40 19.83 0.83
C ASP A 141 5.87 20.94 -0.07
N VAL A 142 6.18 22.17 0.30
CA VAL A 142 5.84 23.39 -0.44
C VAL A 142 7.09 24.17 -0.85
N SER A 143 8.26 23.51 -0.87
CA SER A 143 9.56 24.15 -1.07
C SER A 143 9.65 24.92 -2.38
N ALA A 144 9.13 24.34 -3.47
CA ALA A 144 9.07 24.99 -4.78
C ALA A 144 8.17 26.24 -4.77
N ALA A 145 6.95 26.12 -4.22
CA ALA A 145 6.01 27.23 -4.13
C ALA A 145 6.54 28.38 -3.25
N LEU A 146 7.26 28.07 -2.16
CA LEU A 146 7.93 29.06 -1.32
C LEU A 146 9.08 29.76 -2.06
N ALA A 147 9.85 29.03 -2.86
CA ALA A 147 10.93 29.61 -3.67
C ALA A 147 10.39 30.58 -4.73
N GLU A 148 9.29 30.21 -5.40
CA GLU A 148 8.60 31.07 -6.36
C GLU A 148 8.02 32.33 -5.67
N TRP A 149 7.32 32.16 -4.55
CA TRP A 149 6.79 33.28 -3.76
C TRP A 149 7.89 34.25 -3.33
N THR A 150 9.01 33.73 -2.85
CA THR A 150 10.18 34.53 -2.46
C THR A 150 10.75 35.28 -3.66
N SER A 151 10.83 34.63 -4.82
CA SER A 151 11.30 35.25 -6.06
C SER A 151 10.39 36.40 -6.49
N MET A 152 9.07 36.24 -6.40
CA MET A 152 8.11 37.31 -6.66
C MET A 152 8.26 38.49 -5.69
N CYS A 153 8.41 38.23 -4.39
CA CYS A 153 8.60 39.29 -3.39
C CYS A 153 9.89 40.08 -3.64
N ASN A 154 10.98 39.38 -4.00
CA ASN A 154 12.25 40.00 -4.33
C ASN A 154 12.13 40.87 -5.59
N TYR A 155 11.43 40.37 -6.61
CA TYR A 155 11.18 41.14 -7.83
C TYR A 155 10.40 42.44 -7.53
N ILE A 156 9.28 42.34 -6.82
CA ILE A 156 8.45 43.51 -6.44
C ILE A 156 9.28 44.54 -5.66
N THR A 157 10.05 44.07 -4.69
CA THR A 157 10.90 44.94 -3.85
C THR A 157 12.00 45.61 -4.68
N SER A 158 12.61 44.88 -5.61
CA SER A 158 13.66 45.39 -6.50
C SER A 158 13.11 46.44 -7.48
N VAL A 159 11.98 46.16 -8.12
CA VAL A 159 11.32 47.10 -9.06
C VAL A 159 10.96 48.39 -8.35
N LYS A 160 10.41 48.32 -7.13
CA LYS A 160 10.10 49.51 -6.34
C LYS A 160 11.35 50.34 -6.07
N ARG A 161 12.44 49.72 -5.60
CA ARG A 161 13.70 50.43 -5.34
C ARG A 161 14.19 51.16 -6.59
N CYS A 162 14.14 50.49 -7.75
CA CYS A 162 14.51 51.10 -9.02
C CYS A 162 13.62 52.30 -9.38
N MET A 163 12.30 52.21 -9.16
CA MET A 163 11.39 53.34 -9.39
C MET A 163 11.65 54.52 -8.45
N ASP A 164 11.94 54.25 -7.18
CA ASP A 164 12.28 55.28 -6.19
C ASP A 164 13.60 56.00 -6.57
N GLU A 165 14.59 55.24 -7.05
CA GLU A 165 15.86 55.78 -7.59
C GLU A 165 15.59 56.66 -8.82
N ILE A 166 14.83 56.18 -9.80
CA ILE A 166 14.48 56.96 -11.01
C ILE A 166 13.76 58.25 -10.64
N SER A 167 12.81 58.19 -9.71
CA SER A 167 12.05 59.35 -9.25
C SER A 167 12.96 60.38 -8.57
N THR A 168 13.91 59.92 -7.76
CA THR A 168 14.91 60.78 -7.11
C THR A 168 15.82 61.46 -8.13
N HIS A 169 16.31 60.71 -9.13
CA HIS A 169 17.13 61.27 -10.21
C HIS A 169 16.35 62.28 -11.06
N ALA A 170 15.09 62.01 -11.37
CA ALA A 170 14.25 62.94 -12.11
C ALA A 170 14.03 64.26 -11.34
N ALA A 171 13.72 64.17 -10.04
CA ALA A 171 13.58 65.35 -9.19
C ALA A 171 14.86 66.18 -9.12
N PHE A 172 16.02 65.51 -9.04
CA PHE A 172 17.32 66.18 -9.09
C PHE A 172 17.53 66.93 -10.42
N ILE A 173 17.26 66.29 -11.56
CA ILE A 173 17.41 66.92 -12.88
C ILE A 173 16.50 68.15 -13.01
N VAL A 174 15.24 68.06 -12.57
CA VAL A 174 14.32 69.20 -12.56
C VAL A 174 14.87 70.34 -11.70
N SER A 175 15.38 70.04 -10.51
CA SER A 175 15.98 71.06 -9.64
C SER A 175 17.19 71.75 -10.25
N GLN A 176 17.99 71.05 -11.06
CA GLN A 176 19.14 71.64 -11.77
C GLN A 176 18.69 72.48 -12.98
N ALA A 177 17.58 72.12 -13.62
CA ALA A 177 17.01 72.87 -14.72
C ALA A 177 16.39 74.20 -14.26
N ASP A 178 15.78 74.25 -13.07
CA ASP A 178 15.20 75.49 -12.50
C ASP A 178 16.26 76.50 -12.00
N ILE A 179 17.53 76.10 -11.90
CA ILE A 179 18.65 76.96 -11.47
C ILE A 179 19.28 77.72 -12.66
N HIS A 180 18.87 77.43 -13.90
CA HIS A 180 19.36 78.05 -15.14
C HIS A 180 18.24 78.71 -15.94
#